data_AF-A0A7W3NBG1-F1
#
_entry.id   AF-A0A7W3NBG1-F1
#
_cell.length_a   1.000
_cell.length_b   1.000
_cell.length_c   1.000
_cell.angle_alpha   90.00
_cell.angle_beta   90.00
_cell.angle_gamma   90.00
#
_symmetry.space_group_name_H-M   'P 1'
#
loop_
_entity.id
_entity.type
_entity.pdbx_description
1 polymer ?
#
loop_
_entity_poly.entity_id
_entity_poly.type
_entity_poly.pdbx_seq_one_letter_code
_entity_poly.pdbx_strand_id
1 'polypeptide(L)'
;MFSGHGEWQITKDVVVTSGVFTRKAVERIAHEAFALAMQRRKKVTIVHKANVLRLSTGLFLNVCREVAEQYPEVKVDDYHIDAMAAHLVRRAADFDVIVTENMYGDILSDLAGELVGSLGLAPSLNANEHMAMAQAAHGSAPDIAGLNIANPTGIISSGIMLLRWLAEKHTDHKLPEVAATVDGALYQTLQDEVKTKDLGGHASTSDFTEAILDRVNSLQK
;
A
#
# COMPACT_ATOMS: atom_id res chain seq x y z
N MET A 1 12.74 -6.62 22.21
CA MET A 1 12.91 -8.03 22.64
C MET A 1 13.72 -8.76 21.58
N PHE A 2 14.65 -9.62 21.99
CA PHE A 2 15.49 -10.43 21.08
C PHE A 2 14.71 -11.63 20.48
N SER A 3 13.65 -12.13 21.17
CA SER A 3 12.53 -12.87 20.56
C SER A 3 11.26 -12.77 21.45
N GLY A 4 10.07 -12.91 20.87
CA GLY A 4 8.78 -12.89 21.57
C GLY A 4 7.65 -12.21 20.78
N HIS A 5 6.41 -12.66 21.01
CA HIS A 5 5.18 -12.04 20.51
C HIS A 5 4.72 -11.06 21.59
N GLY A 6 4.32 -9.84 21.22
CA GLY A 6 4.00 -8.75 22.16
C GLY A 6 2.74 -8.96 22.99
N GLU A 7 2.38 -10.21 23.31
CA GLU A 7 1.14 -10.60 23.99
C GLU A 7 1.41 -11.66 25.04
N TRP A 8 0.78 -11.51 26.21
CA TRP A 8 0.93 -12.43 27.34
C TRP A 8 -0.41 -12.66 28.04
N GLN A 9 -0.83 -13.92 28.15
CA GLN A 9 -1.97 -14.32 29.00
C GLN A 9 -1.48 -14.53 30.44
N ILE A 10 -1.68 -13.54 31.30
CA ILE A 10 -1.18 -13.51 32.68
C ILE A 10 -2.04 -14.38 33.59
N THR A 11 -3.34 -14.44 33.33
CA THR A 11 -4.30 -15.36 33.97
C THR A 11 -5.25 -15.90 32.90
N LYS A 12 -6.12 -16.86 33.25
CA LYS A 12 -7.13 -17.39 32.30
C LYS A 12 -8.00 -16.30 31.68
N ASP A 13 -8.22 -15.20 32.40
CA ASP A 13 -9.15 -14.11 32.01
C ASP A 13 -8.43 -12.78 31.72
N VAL A 14 -7.09 -12.76 31.70
CA VAL A 14 -6.31 -11.52 31.51
C VAL A 14 -5.22 -11.71 30.47
N VAL A 15 -5.32 -10.93 29.39
CA VAL A 15 -4.30 -10.83 28.34
C VAL A 15 -3.77 -9.39 28.30
N VAL A 16 -2.45 -9.27 28.14
CA VAL A 16 -1.75 -7.99 27.99
C VAL A 16 -1.08 -7.96 26.63
N THR A 17 -1.33 -6.90 25.86
CA THR A 17 -0.67 -6.63 24.58
C THR A 17 0.22 -5.39 24.71
N SER A 18 1.43 -5.44 24.16
CA SER A 18 2.41 -4.35 24.18
C SER A 18 2.82 -3.95 22.76
N GLY A 19 2.67 -2.66 22.47
CA GLY A 19 3.15 -2.05 21.23
C GLY A 19 4.52 -1.39 21.42
N VAL A 20 5.40 -1.54 20.43
CA VAL A 20 6.74 -0.94 20.45
C VAL A 20 6.81 0.19 19.44
N PHE A 21 7.04 1.40 19.93
CA PHE A 21 7.17 2.62 19.13
C PHE A 21 8.57 3.17 19.32
N THR A 22 9.32 3.31 18.24
CA THR A 22 10.68 3.86 18.29
C THR A 22 10.78 5.04 17.36
N ARG A 23 11.42 6.11 17.84
CA ARG A 23 11.71 7.31 17.05
C ARG A 23 12.34 6.96 15.70
N LYS A 24 13.37 6.10 15.69
CA LYS A 24 14.04 5.63 14.46
C LYS A 24 13.08 5.03 13.43
N ALA A 25 12.13 4.19 13.86
CA ALA A 25 11.17 3.58 12.95
C ALA A 25 10.17 4.61 12.40
N VAL A 26 9.72 5.53 13.26
CA VAL A 26 8.78 6.59 12.87
C VAL A 26 9.44 7.59 11.92
N GLU A 27 10.67 8.05 12.21
CA GLU A 27 11.43 8.93 11.32
C GLU A 27 11.58 8.32 9.93
N ARG A 28 11.94 7.03 9.87
CA ARG A 28 12.08 6.30 8.60
C ARG A 28 10.79 6.28 7.80
N ILE A 29 9.66 5.86 8.37
CA ILE A 29 8.40 5.79 7.61
C ILE A 29 7.87 7.18 7.24
N ALA A 30 8.13 8.20 8.08
CA ALA A 30 7.80 9.57 7.76
C ALA A 30 8.60 10.05 6.53
N HIS A 31 9.92 9.88 6.52
CA HIS A 31 10.75 10.26 5.36
C HIS A 31 10.28 9.60 4.06
N GLU A 32 9.93 8.31 4.09
CA GLU A 32 9.36 7.60 2.92
C GLU A 32 8.03 8.23 2.47
N ALA A 33 7.13 8.55 3.40
CA ALA A 33 5.86 9.19 3.07
C ALA A 33 6.03 10.59 2.47
N PHE A 34 6.94 11.40 3.02
CA PHE A 34 7.24 12.73 2.49
C PHE A 34 7.95 12.68 1.14
N ALA A 35 8.89 11.76 0.94
CA ALA A 35 9.54 11.53 -0.35
C ALA A 35 8.52 11.10 -1.41
N LEU A 36 7.60 10.19 -1.07
CA LEU A 36 6.50 9.80 -1.95
C LEU A 36 5.58 10.98 -2.28
N ALA A 37 5.22 11.81 -1.29
CA ALA A 37 4.38 12.98 -1.51
C ALA A 37 5.03 14.03 -2.43
N MET A 38 6.35 14.17 -2.40
CA MET A 38 7.10 15.07 -3.28
C MET A 38 6.98 14.71 -4.76
N GLN A 39 6.73 13.42 -5.07
CA GLN A 39 6.49 12.92 -6.43
C GLN A 39 5.00 12.94 -6.82
N ARG A 40 4.12 13.39 -5.92
CA ARG A 40 2.66 13.38 -6.08
C ARG A 40 2.07 14.78 -5.91
N ARG A 41 0.96 14.93 -5.19
CA ARG A 41 0.26 16.21 -4.99
C ARG A 41 0.81 17.01 -3.82
N LYS A 42 1.99 16.63 -3.30
CA LYS A 42 2.69 17.27 -2.18
C LYS A 42 1.78 17.45 -0.95
N LYS A 43 1.04 16.39 -0.59
CA LYS A 43 0.21 16.37 0.62
C LYS A 43 0.39 15.07 1.41
N VAL A 44 0.70 15.20 2.70
CA VAL A 44 0.77 14.09 3.66
C VAL A 44 -0.28 14.27 4.75
N THR A 45 -1.03 13.20 5.02
CA THR A 45 -1.98 13.11 6.13
C THR A 45 -1.45 12.15 7.18
N ILE A 46 -1.20 12.63 8.39
CA ILE A 46 -0.72 11.82 9.52
C ILE A 46 -1.91 11.26 10.28
N VAL A 47 -2.01 9.94 10.43
CA VAL A 47 -3.14 9.30 11.12
C VAL A 47 -2.68 8.66 12.43
N HIS A 48 -3.37 8.97 13.52
CA HIS A 48 -2.94 8.62 14.88
C HIS A 48 -4.14 8.53 15.86
N LYS A 49 -3.88 8.27 17.16
CA LYS A 49 -4.89 8.34 18.24
C LYS A 49 -4.33 9.02 19.51
N ALA A 50 -3.59 10.10 19.32
CA ALA A 50 -2.80 10.74 20.41
C ALA A 50 -3.65 11.39 21.51
N ASN A 51 -4.94 11.61 21.25
CA ASN A 51 -5.88 12.04 22.27
C ASN A 51 -6.11 10.98 23.37
N VAL A 52 -6.01 9.69 23.01
CA VAL A 52 -6.15 8.54 23.93
C VAL A 52 -4.77 7.97 24.27
N LEU A 53 -3.99 7.61 23.25
CA LEU A 53 -2.69 6.97 23.37
C LEU A 53 -1.55 8.00 23.34
N ARG A 54 -1.48 8.82 24.39
CA ARG A 54 -0.62 10.02 24.45
C ARG A 54 0.88 9.76 24.28
N LEU A 55 1.38 8.61 24.72
CA LEU A 55 2.82 8.30 24.64
C LEU A 55 3.20 7.60 23.33
N SER A 56 2.47 6.57 22.92
CA SER A 56 2.78 5.80 21.70
C SER A 56 2.44 6.57 20.44
N THR A 57 1.15 6.76 20.16
CA THR A 57 0.71 7.50 18.97
C THR A 57 1.07 8.99 19.05
N GLY A 58 1.31 9.52 20.26
CA GLY A 58 1.85 10.86 20.46
C GLY A 58 3.32 10.97 20.03
N LEU A 59 4.16 9.98 20.34
CA LEU A 59 5.52 9.90 19.78
C LEU A 59 5.46 9.84 18.25
N PHE A 60 4.56 9.02 17.69
CA PHE A 60 4.37 8.91 16.26
C PHE A 60 4.07 10.27 15.61
N LEU A 61 3.02 10.95 16.09
CA LEU A 61 2.61 12.26 15.59
C LEU A 61 3.72 13.31 15.67
N ASN A 62 4.38 13.42 16.82
CA ASN A 62 5.41 14.44 17.05
C ASN A 62 6.59 14.25 16.10
N VAL A 63 7.08 13.01 15.97
CA VAL A 63 8.19 12.70 15.07
C VAL A 63 7.81 12.96 13.61
N CYS A 64 6.60 12.60 13.16
CA CYS A 64 6.16 12.91 11.81
C CYS A 64 6.09 14.43 11.56
N ARG A 65 5.69 15.22 12.55
CA ARG A 65 5.69 16.69 12.47
C ARG A 65 7.10 17.27 12.43
N GLU A 66 8.03 16.75 13.22
CA GLU A 66 9.44 17.14 13.17
C GLU A 66 10.05 16.84 11.79
N VAL A 67 9.73 15.69 11.19
CA VAL A 67 10.16 15.37 9.81
C VAL A 67 9.52 16.32 8.80
N ALA A 68 8.26 16.71 8.99
CA ALA A 68 7.56 17.64 8.09
C ALA A 68 8.29 18.99 7.94
N GLU A 69 8.99 19.47 8.97
CA GLU A 69 9.77 20.72 8.92
C GLU A 69 10.88 20.67 7.86
N GLN A 70 11.33 19.46 7.48
CA GLN A 70 12.35 19.24 6.45
C GLN A 70 11.76 19.23 5.03
N TYR A 71 10.43 19.23 4.89
CA TYR A 71 9.70 19.21 3.61
C TYR A 71 8.69 20.36 3.54
N PRO A 72 9.14 21.63 3.53
CA PRO A 72 8.26 22.79 3.60
C PRO A 72 7.30 22.94 2.42
N GLU A 73 7.55 22.25 1.30
CA GLU A 73 6.67 22.21 0.13
C GLU A 73 5.47 21.26 0.29
N VAL A 74 5.50 20.38 1.29
CA VAL A 74 4.45 19.37 1.50
C VAL A 74 3.41 19.91 2.48
N LYS A 75 2.16 19.97 2.04
CA LYS A 75 1.03 20.28 2.93
C LYS A 75 0.82 19.13 3.90
N VAL A 76 0.74 19.44 5.18
CA VAL A 76 0.49 18.44 6.23
C VAL A 76 -0.84 18.71 6.94
N ASP A 77 -1.65 17.66 7.09
CA ASP A 77 -2.76 17.61 8.04
C ASP A 77 -2.67 16.33 8.88
N ASP A 78 -3.40 16.28 9.99
CA ASP A 78 -3.50 15.08 10.83
C ASP A 78 -4.94 14.80 11.23
N TYR A 79 -5.27 13.51 11.32
CA TYR A 79 -6.59 13.04 11.75
C TYR A 79 -6.46 11.91 12.76
N HIS A 80 -7.46 11.82 13.63
CA HIS A 80 -7.65 10.63 14.43
C HIS A 80 -8.13 9.47 13.55
N ILE A 81 -7.69 8.25 13.86
CA ILE A 81 -7.98 7.04 13.05
C ILE A 81 -9.49 6.82 12.79
N ASP A 82 -10.35 7.10 13.76
CA ASP A 82 -11.81 7.02 13.61
C ASP A 82 -12.36 8.05 12.61
N ALA A 83 -11.91 9.30 12.72
CA ALA A 83 -12.28 10.35 11.77
C ALA A 83 -11.73 10.04 10.36
N MET A 84 -10.51 9.50 10.27
CA MET A 84 -9.89 9.12 9.02
C MET A 84 -10.69 8.03 8.30
N ALA A 85 -11.09 6.97 9.01
CA ALA A 85 -11.91 5.90 8.43
C ALA A 85 -13.22 6.46 7.83
N ALA A 86 -13.92 7.32 8.58
CA ALA A 86 -15.12 7.98 8.06
C ALA A 86 -14.83 8.91 6.86
N HIS A 87 -13.67 9.57 6.84
CA HIS A 87 -13.27 10.44 5.75
C HIS A 87 -12.86 9.69 4.48
N LEU A 88 -12.24 8.51 4.57
CA LEU A 88 -11.99 7.68 3.39
C LEU A 88 -13.30 7.34 2.69
N VAL A 89 -14.31 6.89 3.44
CA VAL A 89 -15.62 6.56 2.87
C VAL A 89 -16.30 7.78 2.25
N ARG A 90 -16.24 8.94 2.92
CA ARG A 90 -16.98 10.13 2.48
C ARG A 90 -16.28 10.91 1.37
N ARG A 91 -14.96 10.97 1.39
CA ARG A 91 -14.15 11.93 0.61
C ARG A 91 -12.72 11.46 0.34
N ALA A 92 -12.53 10.20 -0.03
CA ALA A 92 -11.21 9.62 -0.35
C ALA A 92 -10.35 10.50 -1.27
N ALA A 93 -10.95 11.16 -2.27
CA ALA A 93 -10.24 11.99 -3.25
C ALA A 93 -9.46 13.18 -2.65
N ASP A 94 -9.82 13.61 -1.44
CA ASP A 94 -9.17 14.71 -0.70
C ASP A 94 -7.76 14.34 -0.18
N PHE A 95 -7.42 13.05 -0.15
CA PHE A 95 -6.19 12.52 0.43
C PHE A 95 -5.19 12.11 -0.64
N ASP A 96 -3.89 12.32 -0.38
CA ASP A 96 -2.82 11.96 -1.31
C ASP A 96 -1.92 10.86 -0.75
N VAL A 97 -1.07 11.20 0.23
CA VAL A 97 -0.28 10.22 0.98
C VAL A 97 -0.79 10.18 2.42
N ILE A 98 -1.08 8.97 2.92
CA ILE A 98 -1.43 8.74 4.32
C ILE A 98 -0.27 8.02 4.98
N VAL A 99 0.19 8.53 6.12
CA VAL A 99 1.21 7.89 6.95
C VAL A 99 0.65 7.57 8.33
N THR A 100 0.85 6.33 8.78
CA THR A 100 0.29 5.87 10.06
C THR A 100 1.11 4.71 10.64
N GLU A 101 0.76 4.27 11.84
CA GLU A 101 1.37 3.13 12.51
C GLU A 101 0.86 1.79 11.99
N ASN A 102 1.59 0.70 12.26
CA ASN A 102 1.39 -0.62 11.65
C ASN A 102 -0.09 -1.09 11.64
N MET A 103 -0.72 -1.17 12.81
CA MET A 103 -2.11 -1.66 12.93
C MET A 103 -3.13 -0.75 12.23
N TYR A 104 -2.94 0.57 12.28
CA TYR A 104 -3.83 1.51 11.59
C TYR A 104 -3.61 1.46 10.08
N GLY A 105 -2.37 1.22 9.65
CA GLY A 105 -2.02 1.05 8.25
C GLY A 105 -2.74 -0.15 7.65
N ASP A 106 -2.67 -1.30 8.33
CA ASP A 106 -3.34 -2.55 7.96
C ASP A 106 -4.86 -2.34 7.72
N ILE A 107 -5.54 -1.74 8.71
CA ILE A 107 -6.98 -1.47 8.63
C ILE A 107 -7.33 -0.47 7.52
N LEU A 108 -6.56 0.62 7.41
CA LEU A 108 -6.87 1.67 6.43
C LEU A 108 -6.51 1.26 5.00
N SER A 109 -5.47 0.45 4.80
CA SER A 109 -5.11 -0.05 3.47
C SER A 109 -6.18 -0.96 2.91
N ASP A 110 -6.77 -1.83 3.73
CA ASP A 110 -7.87 -2.70 3.32
C ASP A 110 -9.12 -1.89 2.99
N LEU A 111 -9.48 -0.91 3.84
CA LEU A 111 -10.58 0.00 3.57
C LEU A 111 -10.36 0.78 2.26
N ALA A 112 -9.14 1.27 2.01
CA ALA A 112 -8.84 1.97 0.77
C ALA A 112 -8.92 1.05 -0.46
N GLY A 113 -8.45 -0.20 -0.34
CA GLY A 113 -8.53 -1.22 -1.40
C GLY A 113 -9.98 -1.56 -1.77
N GLU A 114 -10.85 -1.73 -0.78
CA GLU A 114 -12.27 -1.99 -1.02
C GLU A 114 -13.00 -0.80 -1.65
N LEU A 115 -12.67 0.44 -1.24
CA LEU A 115 -13.29 1.65 -1.80
C LEU A 115 -12.99 1.86 -3.29
N VAL A 116 -11.87 1.33 -3.79
CA VAL A 116 -11.51 1.42 -5.23
C VAL A 116 -12.03 0.24 -6.06
N GLY A 117 -12.67 -0.74 -5.43
CA GLY A 117 -13.45 -1.78 -6.11
C GLY A 117 -13.24 -3.19 -5.55
N SER A 118 -12.03 -3.53 -5.11
CA SER A 118 -11.71 -4.85 -4.54
C SER A 118 -10.27 -4.85 -3.99
N LEU A 119 -10.05 -5.52 -2.85
CA LEU A 119 -8.70 -5.83 -2.36
C LEU A 119 -7.86 -6.63 -3.37
N GLY A 120 -8.51 -7.38 -4.28
CA GLY A 120 -7.85 -8.11 -5.38
C GLY A 120 -7.09 -7.22 -6.37
N LEU A 121 -7.46 -5.94 -6.44
CA LEU A 121 -6.83 -4.94 -7.30
C LEU A 121 -5.68 -4.21 -6.61
N ALA A 122 -5.63 -4.22 -5.28
CA ALA A 122 -4.71 -3.40 -4.50
C ALA A 122 -3.27 -3.98 -4.54
N PRO A 123 -2.29 -3.24 -5.11
CA PRO A 123 -0.90 -3.65 -5.05
C PRO A 123 -0.25 -3.28 -3.71
N SER A 124 0.83 -3.98 -3.37
CA SER A 124 1.63 -3.66 -2.18
C SER A 124 3.11 -3.93 -2.39
N LEU A 125 3.94 -3.10 -1.74
CA LEU A 125 5.39 -3.24 -1.72
C LEU A 125 5.87 -3.04 -0.28
N ASN A 126 6.51 -4.06 0.28
CA ASN A 126 7.27 -3.92 1.53
C ASN A 126 8.70 -3.58 1.18
N ALA A 127 9.17 -2.39 1.54
CA ALA A 127 10.51 -1.95 1.20
C ALA A 127 11.26 -1.39 2.41
N ASN A 128 12.58 -1.47 2.33
CA ASN A 128 13.50 -0.71 3.16
C ASN A 128 14.61 -0.12 2.27
N GLU A 129 15.69 0.35 2.87
CA GLU A 129 16.79 0.98 2.15
C GLU A 129 17.45 0.04 1.11
N HIS A 130 17.48 -1.27 1.37
CA HIS A 130 18.29 -2.25 0.65
C HIS A 130 17.48 -3.37 0.00
N MET A 131 16.25 -3.62 0.44
CA MET A 131 15.43 -4.74 0.00
C MET A 131 13.99 -4.31 -0.22
N ALA A 132 13.34 -4.96 -1.18
CA ALA A 132 11.92 -4.82 -1.43
C ALA A 132 11.26 -6.17 -1.74
N MET A 133 9.99 -6.31 -1.35
CA MET A 133 9.17 -7.49 -1.58
C MET A 133 7.79 -7.03 -2.07
N ALA A 134 7.52 -7.32 -3.35
CA ALA A 134 6.19 -7.16 -3.93
C ALA A 134 5.26 -8.25 -3.41
N GLN A 135 4.05 -7.88 -3.03
CA GLN A 135 3.00 -8.81 -2.62
C GLN A 135 1.64 -8.25 -3.02
N ALA A 136 0.70 -9.11 -3.38
CA ALA A 136 -0.69 -8.68 -3.46
C ALA A 136 -1.23 -8.36 -2.05
N ALA A 137 -2.13 -7.39 -1.94
CA ALA A 137 -2.76 -7.06 -0.66
C ALA A 137 -3.77 -8.13 -0.21
N HIS A 138 -4.36 -8.86 -1.16
CA HIS A 138 -5.36 -9.88 -0.87
C HIS A 138 -4.76 -11.16 -0.23
N GLY A 139 -5.61 -11.90 0.49
CA GLY A 139 -5.26 -13.20 1.07
C GLY A 139 -5.13 -14.34 0.05
N SER A 140 -4.97 -15.57 0.54
CA SER A 140 -4.69 -16.75 -0.29
C SER A 140 -5.87 -17.28 -1.12
N ALA A 141 -7.10 -16.84 -0.85
CA ALA A 141 -8.34 -17.28 -1.50
C ALA A 141 -8.40 -18.81 -1.78
N PRO A 142 -8.38 -19.67 -0.73
CA PRO A 142 -8.28 -21.13 -0.89
C PRO A 142 -9.45 -21.76 -1.65
N ASP A 143 -10.61 -21.12 -1.63
CA ASP A 143 -11.84 -21.53 -2.29
C ASP A 143 -11.77 -21.48 -3.82
N ILE A 144 -10.85 -20.67 -4.39
CA ILE A 144 -10.64 -20.57 -5.85
C ILE A 144 -9.29 -21.13 -6.32
N ALA A 145 -8.50 -21.69 -5.40
CA ALA A 145 -7.19 -22.24 -5.71
C ALA A 145 -7.28 -23.37 -6.76
N GLY A 146 -6.48 -23.26 -7.82
CA GLY A 146 -6.45 -24.25 -8.91
C GLY A 146 -7.60 -24.16 -9.92
N LEU A 147 -8.53 -23.19 -9.76
CA LEU A 147 -9.69 -23.06 -10.65
C LEU A 147 -9.48 -22.15 -11.86
N ASN A 148 -8.30 -21.53 -12.00
CA ASN A 148 -7.96 -20.60 -13.09
C ASN A 148 -8.91 -19.38 -13.19
N ILE A 149 -9.41 -18.89 -12.05
CA ILE A 149 -10.33 -17.74 -11.98
C ILE A 149 -9.83 -16.61 -11.07
N ALA A 150 -8.59 -16.71 -10.58
CA ALA A 150 -7.97 -15.67 -9.77
C ALA A 150 -7.66 -14.43 -10.62
N ASN A 151 -7.80 -13.25 -10.02
CA ASN A 151 -7.42 -11.98 -10.64
C ASN A 151 -5.93 -11.69 -10.39
N PRO A 152 -5.07 -11.65 -11.43
CA PRO A 152 -3.64 -11.41 -11.24
C PRO A 152 -3.30 -9.90 -11.16
N THR A 153 -4.27 -9.00 -11.23
CA THR A 153 -4.05 -7.54 -11.29
C THR A 153 -3.22 -7.02 -10.12
N GLY A 154 -3.55 -7.39 -8.89
CA GLY A 154 -2.83 -6.93 -7.70
C GLY A 154 -1.36 -7.36 -7.68
N ILE A 155 -1.06 -8.60 -8.02
CA ILE A 155 0.34 -9.09 -8.03
C ILE A 155 1.15 -8.52 -9.20
N ILE A 156 0.53 -8.34 -10.38
CA ILE A 156 1.17 -7.68 -11.53
C ILE A 156 1.51 -6.23 -11.16
N SER A 157 0.54 -5.50 -10.61
CA SER A 157 0.72 -4.11 -10.17
C SER A 157 1.78 -3.98 -9.08
N SER A 158 1.89 -4.96 -8.18
CA SER A 158 2.96 -5.02 -7.17
C SER A 158 4.33 -5.26 -7.82
N GLY A 159 4.40 -6.08 -8.87
CA GLY A 159 5.60 -6.24 -9.70
C GLY A 159 6.01 -4.92 -10.36
N ILE A 160 5.06 -4.14 -10.87
CA ILE A 160 5.32 -2.80 -11.43
C ILE A 160 5.91 -1.86 -10.37
N MET A 161 5.37 -1.88 -9.13
CA MET A 161 5.95 -1.12 -8.02
C MET A 161 7.40 -1.54 -7.72
N LEU A 162 7.70 -2.84 -7.75
CA LEU A 162 9.05 -3.34 -7.55
C LEU A 162 10.01 -2.90 -8.66
N LEU A 163 9.58 -2.92 -9.92
CA LEU A 163 10.39 -2.41 -11.04
C LEU A 163 10.73 -0.93 -10.87
N ARG A 164 9.76 -0.10 -10.45
CA ARG A 164 9.99 1.32 -10.15
C ARG A 164 10.96 1.50 -8.98
N TRP A 165 10.83 0.71 -7.92
CA TRP A 165 11.75 0.75 -6.78
C TRP A 165 13.17 0.34 -7.18
N LEU A 166 13.33 -0.73 -7.96
CA LEU A 166 14.64 -1.16 -8.48
C LEU A 166 15.27 -0.11 -9.38
N ALA A 167 14.48 0.55 -10.23
CA ALA A 167 14.94 1.64 -11.08
C ALA A 167 15.57 2.77 -10.26
N GLU A 168 14.87 3.21 -9.21
CA GLU A 168 15.35 4.26 -8.31
C GLU A 168 16.62 3.83 -7.56
N LYS A 169 16.63 2.60 -7.01
CA LYS A 169 17.76 2.10 -6.21
C LYS A 169 19.02 1.82 -7.01
N HIS A 170 18.88 1.37 -8.25
CA HIS A 170 20.01 1.00 -9.11
C HIS A 170 20.30 2.03 -10.20
N THR A 171 19.56 3.13 -10.25
CA THR A 171 19.65 4.15 -11.33
C THR A 171 19.52 3.50 -12.72
N ASP A 172 18.64 2.50 -12.84
CA ASP A 172 18.39 1.80 -14.10
C ASP A 172 17.32 2.56 -14.89
N HIS A 173 17.72 3.16 -16.00
CA HIS A 173 16.83 3.96 -16.85
C HIS A 173 15.87 3.12 -17.71
N LYS A 174 16.09 1.80 -17.86
CA LYS A 174 15.23 0.92 -18.66
C LYS A 174 14.05 0.38 -17.87
N LEU A 175 14.22 0.13 -16.57
CA LEU A 175 13.16 -0.42 -15.72
C LEU A 175 11.89 0.45 -15.65
N PRO A 176 11.96 1.80 -15.64
CA PRO A 176 10.77 2.65 -15.72
C PRO A 176 9.97 2.45 -17.01
N GLU A 177 10.64 2.24 -18.15
CA GLU A 177 10.00 1.99 -19.45
C GLU A 177 9.28 0.63 -19.44
N VAL A 178 9.93 -0.40 -18.87
CA VAL A 178 9.32 -1.73 -18.70
C VAL A 178 8.11 -1.65 -17.78
N ALA A 179 8.23 -0.95 -16.65
CA ALA A 179 7.13 -0.74 -15.71
C ALA A 179 5.96 -0.03 -16.38
N ALA A 180 6.21 1.05 -17.14
CA ALA A 180 5.17 1.79 -17.87
C ALA A 180 4.51 0.95 -18.96
N THR A 181 5.27 0.10 -19.66
CA THR A 181 4.73 -0.80 -20.70
C THR A 181 3.75 -1.80 -20.10
N VAL A 182 4.12 -2.45 -18.99
CA VAL A 182 3.27 -3.42 -18.30
C VAL A 182 2.03 -2.74 -17.69
N ASP A 183 2.20 -1.55 -17.10
CA ASP A 183 1.12 -0.75 -16.51
C ASP A 183 0.10 -0.33 -17.58
N GLY A 184 0.58 0.17 -18.72
CA GLY A 184 -0.25 0.54 -19.87
C GLY A 184 -1.00 -0.67 -20.46
N ALA A 185 -0.33 -1.81 -20.60
CA ALA A 185 -0.94 -3.04 -21.09
C ALA A 185 -2.05 -3.54 -20.15
N LEU A 186 -1.80 -3.56 -18.84
CA LEU A 186 -2.80 -3.91 -17.82
C LEU A 186 -4.01 -2.96 -17.86
N TYR A 187 -3.75 -1.66 -17.91
CA TYR A 187 -4.80 -0.65 -17.98
C TYR A 187 -5.66 -0.81 -19.25
N GLN A 188 -5.02 -1.01 -20.41
CA GLN A 188 -5.72 -1.22 -21.67
C GLN A 188 -6.52 -2.54 -21.68
N THR A 189 -6.01 -3.62 -21.09
CA THR A 189 -6.78 -4.88 -20.92
C THR A 189 -8.08 -4.65 -20.17
N LEU A 190 -8.04 -3.86 -19.09
CA LEU A 190 -9.22 -3.51 -18.31
C LEU A 190 -10.17 -2.57 -19.05
N GLN A 191 -9.63 -1.61 -19.83
CA GLN A 191 -10.44 -0.72 -20.68
C GLN A 191 -11.18 -1.46 -21.80
N ASP A 192 -10.56 -2.52 -22.33
CA ASP A 192 -11.17 -3.37 -23.37
C ASP A 192 -12.11 -4.43 -22.78
N GLU A 193 -12.50 -4.28 -21.50
CA GLU A 193 -13.47 -5.12 -20.79
C GLU A 193 -13.05 -6.59 -20.64
N VAL A 194 -11.76 -6.91 -20.82
CA VAL A 194 -11.21 -8.23 -20.50
C VAL A 194 -11.03 -8.31 -18.99
N LYS A 195 -12.02 -8.87 -18.30
CA LYS A 195 -12.11 -8.86 -16.83
C LYS A 195 -12.31 -10.28 -16.28
N THR A 196 -11.68 -10.56 -15.14
CA THR A 196 -11.94 -11.75 -14.35
C THR A 196 -13.28 -11.65 -13.61
N LYS A 197 -13.74 -12.77 -13.04
CA LYS A 197 -15.07 -12.91 -12.44
C LYS A 197 -15.35 -11.94 -11.28
N ASP A 198 -14.34 -11.66 -10.45
CA ASP A 198 -14.41 -10.71 -9.34
C ASP A 198 -14.68 -9.27 -9.79
N LEU A 199 -14.30 -8.94 -11.03
CA LEU A 199 -14.58 -7.65 -11.67
C LEU A 199 -15.85 -7.69 -12.55
N GLY A 200 -16.65 -8.75 -12.45
CA GLY A 200 -17.88 -8.93 -13.22
C GLY A 200 -17.69 -9.45 -14.65
N GLY A 201 -16.47 -9.87 -15.03
CA GLY A 201 -16.19 -10.42 -16.34
C GLY A 201 -16.24 -11.96 -16.41
N HIS A 202 -15.75 -12.49 -17.53
CA HIS A 202 -15.77 -13.93 -17.82
C HIS A 202 -14.39 -14.51 -18.18
N ALA A 203 -13.33 -13.69 -18.17
CA ALA A 203 -11.99 -14.15 -18.47
C ALA A 203 -11.46 -15.07 -17.36
N SER A 204 -10.77 -16.14 -17.74
CA SER A 204 -9.94 -16.90 -16.82
C SER A 204 -8.65 -16.13 -16.46
N THR A 205 -7.91 -16.59 -15.45
CA THR A 205 -6.59 -16.02 -15.11
C THR A 205 -5.66 -16.06 -16.33
N SER A 206 -5.65 -17.18 -17.05
CA SER A 206 -4.87 -17.34 -18.28
C SER A 206 -5.31 -16.38 -19.38
N ASP A 207 -6.61 -16.27 -19.67
CA ASP A 207 -7.11 -15.39 -20.74
C ASP A 207 -6.76 -13.92 -20.45
N PHE A 208 -6.91 -13.51 -19.20
CA PHE A 208 -6.55 -12.16 -18.75
C PHE A 208 -5.04 -11.91 -18.89
N THR A 209 -4.22 -12.90 -18.55
CA THR A 209 -2.76 -12.80 -18.66
C THR A 209 -2.32 -12.73 -20.13
N GLU A 210 -2.89 -13.57 -21.00
CA GLU A 210 -2.58 -13.57 -22.44
C GLU A 210 -2.95 -12.23 -23.08
N ALA A 211 -4.10 -11.68 -22.71
CA ALA A 211 -4.53 -10.36 -23.17
C ALA A 211 -3.52 -9.24 -22.81
N ILE A 212 -2.91 -9.32 -21.62
CA ILE A 212 -1.84 -8.38 -21.23
C ILE A 212 -0.59 -8.62 -22.08
N LEU A 213 -0.16 -9.87 -22.27
CA LEU A 213 1.02 -10.21 -23.05
C LEU A 213 0.91 -9.75 -24.51
N ASP A 214 -0.25 -9.95 -25.14
CA ASP A 214 -0.53 -9.46 -26.49
C ASP A 214 -0.32 -7.94 -26.61
N ARG A 215 -0.80 -7.19 -25.62
CA ARG A 215 -0.65 -5.73 -25.57
C ARG A 215 0.80 -5.32 -25.36
N VAL A 216 1.52 -5.96 -24.44
CA VAL A 216 2.96 -5.73 -24.25
C VAL A 216 3.74 -5.96 -25.55
N ASN A 217 3.46 -7.07 -26.24
CA ASN A 217 4.14 -7.42 -27.50
C ASN A 217 3.79 -6.47 -28.65
N SER A 218 2.57 -5.92 -28.66
CA SER A 218 2.14 -4.95 -29.67
C SER A 218 2.85 -3.59 -29.52
N LEU A 219 3.24 -3.21 -28.29
CA LEU A 219 3.94 -1.96 -28.00
C LEU A 219 5.45 -2.01 -28.30
N GLN A 220 6.00 -3.21 -28.53
CA GLN A 220 7.42 -3.42 -28.88
C GLN A 220 7.70 -3.46 -30.38
N LYS A 221 6.67 -3.42 -31.23
CA LYS A 221 6.77 -3.33 -32.69
C LYS A 221 6.79 -1.89 -33.16
#